data_AF-A0A3D5PF24-F1
#
_entry.id   AF-A0A3D5PF24-F1
#
_cell.length_a   1.000
_cell.length_b   1.000
_cell.length_c   1.000
_cell.angle_alpha   90.00
_cell.angle_beta   90.00
_cell.angle_gamma   90.00
#
_symmetry.space_group_name_H-M   'P 1'
#
loop_
_entity.id
_entity.type
_entity.pdbx_description
1 polymer ?
#
loop_
_entity_poly.entity_id
_entity_poly.type
_entity_poly.pdbx_seq_one_letter_code
_entity_poly.pdbx_strand_id
1 'polypeptide(L)'
;MLHDFFLAKKNEFTDPEKEFNKLYDENKKNKNIIYIDDEIVLNNPLFLKGFKSFKCYFKNLSEGLDYYGITILPTESLEKFIKNIEQVKCKPKYKEQLKELIELCRKAIEEDKYVVHFGI
;
A
#
# COMPACT_ATOMS: atom_id res chain seq x y z
N MET A 1 4.90 -15.38 0.91
CA MET A 1 4.94 -14.14 1.70
C MET A 1 3.97 -13.16 1.04
N LEU A 2 3.28 -12.29 1.78
CA LEU A 2 2.18 -11.46 1.24
C LEU A 2 2.37 -10.01 1.68
N HIS A 3 2.01 -9.09 0.78
CA HIS A 3 1.92 -7.67 1.06
C HIS A 3 0.45 -7.26 1.08
N ASP A 4 0.03 -6.69 2.20
CA ASP A 4 -1.36 -6.33 2.45
C ASP A 4 -1.56 -4.83 2.18
N PHE A 5 -2.66 -4.47 1.52
CA PHE A 5 -3.02 -3.09 1.23
C PHE A 5 -4.47 -2.79 1.63
N PHE A 6 -4.71 -1.66 2.28
CA PHE A 6 -6.06 -1.22 2.66
C PHE A 6 -6.18 0.30 2.76
N LEU A 7 -7.42 0.80 2.78
CA LEU A 7 -7.70 2.23 2.91
C LEU A 7 -7.68 2.68 4.36
N ALA A 8 -7.25 3.92 4.58
CA ALA A 8 -7.40 4.58 5.85
C ALA A 8 -7.72 6.06 5.69
N LYS A 9 -8.53 6.60 6.62
CA LYS A 9 -8.78 8.04 6.63
C LYS A 9 -7.56 8.77 7.17
N LYS A 10 -7.30 9.97 6.66
CA LYS A 10 -6.13 10.78 7.08
C LYS A 10 -6.11 11.09 8.57
N ASN A 11 -7.29 11.25 9.19
CA ASN A 11 -7.43 11.51 10.62
C ASN A 11 -7.30 10.26 11.51
N GLU A 12 -7.35 9.06 10.95
CA GLU A 12 -7.17 7.78 11.66
C GLU A 12 -5.69 7.37 11.75
N PHE A 13 -4.78 8.18 11.19
CA PHE A 13 -3.34 7.91 11.13
C PHE A 13 -2.53 9.04 11.80
N THR A 14 -3.09 9.65 12.83
CA THR A 14 -2.39 10.68 13.62
C THR A 14 -1.34 10.05 14.54
N ASP A 15 -1.57 8.82 15.00
CA ASP A 15 -0.55 8.01 15.70
C ASP A 15 -0.50 6.58 15.11
N PRO A 16 0.17 6.40 13.96
CA PRO A 16 0.15 5.15 13.20
C PRO A 16 0.56 3.91 14.01
N GLU A 17 1.49 4.07 14.94
CA GLU A 17 2.00 2.99 15.79
C GLU A 17 0.92 2.42 16.72
N LYS A 18 0.02 3.28 17.21
CA LYS A 18 -1.08 2.87 18.10
C LYS A 18 -2.32 2.44 17.35
N GLU A 19 -2.55 3.04 16.19
CA GLU A 19 -3.81 2.90 15.45
C GLU A 19 -3.77 1.75 14.42
N PHE A 20 -2.58 1.34 13.96
CA PHE A 20 -2.43 0.34 12.90
C PHE A 20 -3.12 -0.99 13.22
N ASN A 21 -2.84 -1.61 14.38
CA ASN A 21 -3.38 -2.94 14.70
C ASN A 21 -4.91 -2.95 14.65
N LYS A 22 -5.54 -1.91 15.22
CA LYS A 22 -7.00 -1.75 15.21
C LYS A 22 -7.54 -1.63 13.78
N LEU A 23 -6.93 -0.74 12.97
CA LEU A 23 -7.36 -0.53 11.59
C LEU A 23 -7.14 -1.77 10.72
N TYR A 24 -6.04 -2.47 10.93
CA TYR A 24 -5.72 -3.71 10.23
C TYR A 24 -6.76 -4.80 10.57
N ASP A 25 -7.06 -5.01 11.85
CA ASP A 25 -8.05 -5.99 12.29
C ASP A 25 -9.46 -5.67 11.77
N GLU A 26 -9.86 -4.39 11.79
CA GLU A 26 -11.14 -3.93 11.23
C GLU A 26 -11.23 -4.18 9.72
N ASN A 27 -10.19 -3.82 8.96
CA ASN A 27 -10.16 -4.06 7.51
C ASN A 27 -10.12 -5.55 7.18
N LYS A 28 -9.40 -6.36 7.95
CA LYS A 28 -9.36 -7.82 7.81
C LYS A 28 -10.73 -8.44 8.05
N LYS A 29 -11.42 -8.04 9.12
CA LYS A 29 -12.78 -8.51 9.43
C LYS A 29 -13.79 -8.15 8.35
N ASN A 30 -13.64 -6.95 7.77
CA ASN A 30 -14.52 -6.45 6.70
C ASN A 30 -14.11 -6.94 5.30
N LYS A 31 -13.05 -7.74 5.17
CA LYS A 31 -12.50 -8.22 3.89
C LYS A 31 -12.13 -7.09 2.91
N ASN A 32 -11.63 -5.98 3.45
CA ASN A 32 -11.22 -4.80 2.68
C ASN A 32 -9.70 -4.77 2.39
N ILE A 33 -9.00 -5.87 2.64
CA ILE A 33 -7.56 -5.99 2.38
C ILE A 33 -7.35 -6.58 0.99
N ILE A 34 -6.53 -5.90 0.20
CA ILE A 34 -5.98 -6.40 -1.07
C ILE A 34 -4.66 -7.08 -0.78
N TYR A 35 -4.46 -8.27 -1.34
CA TYR A 35 -3.27 -9.09 -1.15
C TYR A 35 -2.42 -9.11 -2.41
N ILE A 36 -1.15 -8.73 -2.28
CA ILE A 36 -0.15 -8.83 -3.34
C ILE A 36 0.85 -9.93 -2.96
N ASP A 37 1.04 -10.90 -3.86
CA ASP A 37 2.05 -11.93 -3.71
C ASP A 37 3.46 -11.32 -3.69
N ASP A 38 4.26 -11.72 -2.71
CA ASP A 38 5.65 -11.28 -2.57
C ASP A 38 6.50 -11.49 -3.82
N GLU A 39 6.23 -12.54 -4.63
CA GLU A 39 6.92 -12.74 -5.91
C GLU A 39 6.79 -11.50 -6.82
N ILE A 40 5.68 -10.77 -6.74
CA ILE A 40 5.45 -9.54 -7.50
C ILE A 40 6.33 -8.42 -6.96
N VAL A 41 6.33 -8.21 -5.64
CA VAL A 41 7.06 -7.09 -4.99
C VAL A 41 8.56 -7.30 -5.10
N LEU A 42 9.06 -8.50 -4.78
CA LEU A 42 10.48 -8.84 -4.80
C LEU A 42 11.10 -8.69 -6.20
N ASN A 43 10.38 -9.10 -7.25
CA ASN A 43 10.89 -9.06 -8.62
C ASN A 43 10.72 -7.70 -9.31
N ASN A 44 10.05 -6.73 -8.68
CA ASN A 44 9.74 -5.45 -9.30
C ASN A 44 10.19 -4.28 -8.40
N PRO A 45 11.39 -3.71 -8.64
CA PRO A 45 11.93 -2.65 -7.79
C PRO A 45 11.10 -1.36 -7.80
N LEU A 46 10.13 -1.22 -8.70
CA LEU A 46 9.22 -0.07 -8.78
C LEU A 46 8.25 0.02 -7.59
N PHE A 47 8.07 -1.05 -6.81
CA PHE A 47 7.36 -0.98 -5.53
C PHE A 47 8.19 -0.28 -4.44
N LEU A 48 9.52 -0.28 -4.56
CA LEU A 48 10.42 0.16 -3.50
C LEU A 48 11.02 1.56 -3.75
N LYS A 49 10.65 2.23 -4.85
CA LYS A 49 11.14 3.57 -5.20
C LYS A 49 10.21 4.32 -6.17
N GLY A 50 10.42 5.62 -6.34
CA GLY A 50 9.77 6.48 -7.33
C GLY A 50 8.55 7.25 -6.81
N PHE A 51 8.16 7.07 -5.56
CA PHE A 51 7.03 7.74 -4.93
C PHE A 51 7.31 8.02 -3.45
N LYS A 52 6.77 9.14 -2.93
CA LYS A 52 6.93 9.52 -1.52
C LYS A 52 6.06 8.63 -0.64
N SER A 53 6.55 8.28 0.53
CA SER A 53 5.82 7.49 1.51
C SER A 53 6.19 7.92 2.93
N PHE A 54 5.47 7.39 3.92
CA PHE A 54 5.86 7.49 5.33
C PHE A 54 6.04 6.09 5.89
N LYS A 55 7.21 5.80 6.46
CA LYS A 55 7.49 4.52 7.14
C LYS A 55 7.17 4.69 8.62
N CYS A 56 6.17 3.94 9.11
CA CYS A 56 5.52 4.22 10.40
C CYS A 56 6.48 4.19 11.59
N TYR A 57 7.41 3.24 11.64
CA TYR A 57 8.37 3.10 12.74
C TYR A 57 9.31 4.30 12.88
N PHE A 58 9.43 5.13 11.84
CA PHE A 58 10.37 6.24 11.83
C PHE A 58 9.71 7.61 11.76
N LYS A 59 8.37 7.70 11.58
CA LYS A 59 7.64 8.96 11.28
C LYS A 59 8.36 9.83 10.23
N ASN A 60 9.10 9.18 9.33
CA ASN A 60 10.01 9.83 8.40
C ASN A 60 9.40 9.79 7.01
N LEU A 61 9.42 10.95 6.36
CA LEU A 61 9.26 11.02 4.91
C LEU A 61 10.31 10.11 4.27
N SER A 62 9.85 9.19 3.44
CA SER A 62 10.67 8.18 2.80
C SER A 62 10.24 8.04 1.34
N GLU A 63 10.81 7.04 0.69
CA GLU A 63 10.50 6.66 -0.68
C GLU A 63 10.17 5.16 -0.71
N GLY A 64 9.17 4.80 -1.51
CA GLY A 64 8.80 3.40 -1.73
C GLY A 64 8.11 2.71 -0.55
N LEU A 65 7.79 1.43 -0.74
CA LEU A 65 7.33 0.56 0.34
C LEU A 65 8.48 0.16 1.28
N ASP A 66 8.16 0.02 2.56
CA ASP A 66 8.95 -0.73 3.52
C ASP A 66 8.63 -2.22 3.37
N TYR A 67 9.57 -2.99 2.84
CA TYR A 67 9.31 -4.37 2.43
C TYR A 67 8.93 -5.30 3.59
N TYR A 68 9.46 -5.06 4.80
CA TYR A 68 9.15 -5.81 6.03
C TYR A 68 8.48 -4.92 7.10
N GLY A 69 7.74 -3.90 6.66
CA GLY A 69 7.22 -2.90 7.57
C GLY A 69 5.87 -2.33 7.15
N ILE A 70 5.47 -1.28 7.88
CA ILE A 70 4.24 -0.56 7.62
C ILE A 70 4.58 0.73 6.86
N THR A 71 3.92 0.92 5.73
CA THR A 71 4.06 2.10 4.88
C THR A 71 2.72 2.80 4.73
N ILE A 72 2.71 4.11 4.89
CA ILE A 72 1.57 4.96 4.53
C ILE A 72 1.91 5.63 3.19
N LEU A 73 1.07 5.39 2.19
CA LEU A 73 1.11 6.07 0.91
C LEU A 73 0.14 7.25 0.97
N PRO A 74 0.65 8.49 1.00
CA PRO A 74 -0.22 9.65 0.99
C PRO A 74 -0.87 9.84 -0.37
N THR A 75 -2.03 10.48 -0.40
CA THR A 75 -2.90 10.60 -1.59
C THR A 75 -2.14 11.19 -2.78
N GLU A 76 -1.30 12.20 -2.55
CA GLU A 76 -0.48 12.86 -3.59
C GLU A 76 0.58 11.95 -4.23
N SER A 77 0.90 10.81 -3.62
CA SER A 77 1.84 9.82 -4.16
C SER A 77 1.19 8.73 -5.00
N LEU A 78 -0.13 8.55 -4.89
CA LEU A 78 -0.83 7.39 -5.45
C LEU A 78 -0.80 7.38 -6.98
N GLU A 79 -0.87 8.53 -7.64
CA GLU A 79 -0.73 8.62 -9.10
C GLU A 79 0.61 8.09 -9.60
N LYS A 80 1.71 8.38 -8.89
CA LYS A 80 3.03 7.83 -9.22
C LYS A 80 3.11 6.34 -8.93
N PHE A 81 2.51 5.91 -7.82
CA PHE A 81 2.47 4.50 -7.45
C PHE A 81 1.68 3.66 -8.47
N ILE A 82 0.51 4.15 -8.94
CA ILE A 82 -0.27 3.52 -10.01
C ILE A 82 0.58 3.38 -11.28
N LYS A 83 1.24 4.46 -11.72
CA LYS A 83 2.13 4.42 -12.90
C LYS A 83 3.27 3.41 -12.75
N ASN A 84 3.77 3.21 -11.53
CA ASN A 84 4.76 2.18 -11.24
C ASN A 84 4.15 0.78 -11.38
N ILE A 85 2.95 0.55 -10.82
CA ILE A 85 2.24 -0.74 -10.91
C ILE A 85 1.92 -1.09 -12.37
N GLU A 86 1.51 -0.14 -13.20
CA GLU A 86 1.21 -0.36 -14.62
C GLU A 86 2.42 -0.85 -15.44
N GLN A 87 3.64 -0.59 -14.96
CA GLN A 87 4.90 -1.03 -15.60
C GLN A 87 5.38 -2.40 -15.10
N VAL A 88 4.76 -2.95 -14.06
CA VAL A 88 5.14 -4.23 -13.46
C VAL A 88 4.94 -5.37 -14.44
N LYS A 89 5.99 -6.16 -14.65
CA LYS A 89 5.91 -7.41 -15.43
C LYS A 89 5.74 -8.57 -14.46
N CYS A 90 4.64 -9.31 -14.60
CA CYS A 90 4.34 -10.46 -13.74
C CYS A 90 3.70 -11.60 -14.55
N LYS A 91 3.65 -12.79 -13.94
CA LYS A 91 2.95 -13.95 -14.50
C LYS A 91 1.45 -13.64 -14.64
N PRO A 92 0.73 -14.21 -15.64
CA PRO A 92 -0.70 -13.93 -15.84
C PRO A 92 -1.58 -14.10 -14.60
N LYS A 93 -1.27 -15.09 -13.74
CA LYS A 93 -1.98 -15.35 -12.48
C LYS A 93 -1.99 -14.18 -11.50
N TYR A 94 -1.09 -13.20 -11.66
CA TYR A 94 -0.94 -12.05 -10.77
C TYR A 94 -1.58 -10.76 -11.29
N LYS A 95 -2.11 -10.76 -12.52
CA LYS A 95 -2.66 -9.55 -13.14
C LYS A 95 -3.86 -9.00 -12.38
N GLU A 96 -4.72 -9.86 -11.85
CA GLU A 96 -5.91 -9.38 -11.11
C GLU A 96 -5.51 -8.69 -9.81
N GLN A 97 -4.49 -9.19 -9.09
CA GLN A 97 -3.97 -8.55 -7.88
C GLN A 97 -3.48 -7.12 -8.15
N LEU A 98 -2.76 -6.91 -9.26
CA LEU A 98 -2.30 -5.57 -9.64
C LEU A 98 -3.45 -4.64 -10.00
N LYS A 99 -4.47 -5.17 -10.68
CA LYS A 99 -5.67 -4.41 -11.04
C LYS A 99 -6.46 -4.00 -9.79
N GLU A 100 -6.68 -4.91 -8.86
CA GLU A 100 -7.33 -4.63 -7.57
C GLU A 100 -6.58 -3.54 -6.79
N LEU A 101 -5.25 -3.60 -6.77
CA LEU A 101 -4.43 -2.57 -6.12
C LEU A 101 -4.55 -1.20 -6.81
N ILE A 102 -4.58 -1.16 -8.13
CA ILE A 102 -4.80 0.09 -8.88
C ILE A 102 -6.18 0.67 -8.54
N GLU A 103 -7.24 -0.15 -8.52
CA GLU A 103 -8.59 0.30 -8.16
C GLU A 103 -8.67 0.79 -6.72
N LEU A 104 -7.99 0.12 -5.77
CA LEU A 104 -7.85 0.60 -4.39
C LEU A 104 -7.21 1.98 -4.34
N CYS A 105 -6.14 2.20 -5.11
CA CYS A 105 -5.45 3.49 -5.17
C CYS A 105 -6.32 4.58 -5.79
N ARG A 106 -7.05 4.28 -6.87
CA ARG A 106 -7.99 5.23 -7.49
C ARG A 106 -9.08 5.65 -6.52
N LYS A 107 -9.67 4.67 -5.81
CA LYS A 107 -10.65 4.95 -4.76
C LYS A 107 -10.08 5.81 -3.63
N ALA A 108 -8.83 5.56 -3.22
CA ALA A 108 -8.17 6.38 -2.22
C ALA A 108 -7.96 7.84 -2.69
N ILE A 109 -7.66 8.05 -3.98
CA ILE A 109 -7.57 9.38 -4.58
C ILE A 109 -8.94 10.08 -4.56
N GLU A 110 -9.98 9.39 -5.03
CA GLU A 110 -11.35 9.93 -5.09
C GLU A 110 -11.91 10.32 -3.71
N GLU A 111 -11.61 9.51 -2.69
CA GLU A 111 -12.09 9.70 -1.32
C GLU A 111 -11.12 10.50 -0.43
N ASP A 112 -10.02 11.03 -0.99
CA ASP A 112 -8.94 11.72 -0.26
C ASP A 112 -8.43 10.94 0.96
N LYS A 113 -8.14 9.65 0.75
CA LYS A 113 -7.65 8.70 1.76
C LYS A 113 -6.19 8.31 1.52
N TYR A 114 -5.61 7.71 2.55
CA TYR A 114 -4.32 7.03 2.43
C TYR A 114 -4.51 5.57 2.05
N VAL A 115 -3.50 5.02 1.39
CA VAL A 115 -3.32 3.57 1.28
C VAL A 115 -2.27 3.16 2.29
N VAL A 116 -2.59 2.16 3.10
CA VAL A 116 -1.67 1.56 4.06
C VAL A 116 -1.19 0.25 3.47
N HIS A 117 0.12 0.05 3.51
CA HIS A 117 0.78 -1.19 3.14
C HIS A 117 1.39 -1.83 4.39
N PHE A 118 1.30 -3.16 4.48
CA PHE A 118 2.02 -3.96 5.46
C PHE A 118 2.73 -5.12 4.78
N GLY A 119 4.05 -5.16 4.92
CA GLY A 119 4.88 -6.28 4.46
C GLY A 119 5.28 -7.16 5.64
N ILE A 120 5.05 -8.47 5.50
CA ILE A 120 5.46 -9.54 6.44
C ILE A 120 6.42 -10.43 5.69
#